data_AF-F0P0T3-F1
#
_entry.id   AF-F0P0T3-F1
#
_cell.length_a   1.000
_cell.length_b   1.000
_cell.length_c   1.000
_cell.angle_alpha   90.00
_cell.angle_beta   90.00
_cell.angle_gamma   90.00
#
_symmetry.space_group_name_H-M   'P 1'
#
loop_
_entity.id
_entity.type
_entity.pdbx_description
1 polymer ?
#
loop_
_entity_poly.entity_id
_entity_poly.type
_entity_poly.pdbx_seq_one_letter_code
_entity_poly.pdbx_strand_id
1 'polypeptide(L)'
;MNILVFVFLLLPVLYQLFMGFRAKERKQLNSIGLQSAVMQIIGTVVGWILFNQIGSDFKTIVIYTGFTFLLCIGSVLMVQHILLIIRNQKK
;
A
#
# COMPACT_ATOMS: atom_id res chain seq x y z
N MET A 1 10.52 15.01 7.27
CA MET A 1 9.83 13.83 6.70
C MET A 1 8.62 14.36 5.95
N ASN A 2 8.62 14.33 4.61
CA ASN A 2 7.52 14.90 3.84
C ASN A 2 6.28 14.01 3.99
N ILE A 3 5.30 14.50 4.76
CA ILE A 3 3.97 13.91 4.97
C ILE A 3 3.32 13.44 3.66
N LEU A 4 3.61 14.13 2.55
CA LEU A 4 3.17 13.76 1.21
C LEU A 4 3.49 12.30 0.83
N VAL A 5 4.71 11.82 1.08
CA VAL A 5 5.08 10.45 0.68
C VAL A 5 4.38 9.41 1.55
N PHE A 6 4.18 9.73 2.83
CA PHE A 6 3.39 8.90 3.73
C PHE A 6 1.92 8.80 3.27
N VAL A 7 1.33 9.91 2.79
CA VAL A 7 -0.03 9.93 2.24
C VAL A 7 -0.13 9.10 0.95
N PHE A 8 0.83 9.20 0.03
CA PHE A 8 0.85 8.41 -1.19
C PHE A 8 1.01 6.90 -0.94
N LEU A 9 1.74 6.53 0.12
CA LEU A 9 1.94 5.12 0.48
C LEU A 9 0.79 4.54 1.32
N LEU A 10 -0.01 5.37 1.98
CA LEU A 10 -1.23 4.95 2.69
C LEU A 10 -2.43 4.73 1.77
N LEU A 11 -2.48 5.45 0.65
CA LEU A 11 -3.57 5.39 -0.33
C LEU A 11 -3.94 3.96 -0.78
N PRO A 12 -2.97 3.08 -1.13
CA PRO A 12 -3.25 1.70 -1.51
C PRO A 12 -3.86 0.86 -0.38
N VAL A 13 -3.44 1.10 0.87
CA VAL A 13 -3.96 0.41 2.06
C VAL A 13 -5.43 0.81 2.28
N LEU A 14 -5.74 2.11 2.20
CA LEU A 14 -7.10 2.63 2.32
C LEU A 14 -8.01 2.15 1.18
N TYR A 15 -7.49 2.15 -0.06
CA TYR A 15 -8.19 1.62 -1.23
C TYR A 15 -8.59 0.17 -1.03
N GLN A 16 -7.66 -0.68 -0.59
CA GLN A 16 -7.91 -2.09 -0.36
C GLN A 16 -8.89 -2.34 0.78
N LEU A 17 -8.81 -1.57 1.86
CA LEU A 17 -9.78 -1.60 2.95
C LEU A 17 -11.19 -1.29 2.42
N PHE A 18 -11.36 -0.16 1.75
CA PHE A 18 -12.68 0.30 1.32
C PHE A 18 -13.31 -0.59 0.24
N MET A 19 -12.55 -0.91 -0.80
CA MET A 19 -13.02 -1.77 -1.89
C MET A 19 -13.10 -3.23 -1.46
N GLY A 20 -12.16 -3.71 -0.65
CA GLY A 20 -12.13 -5.08 -0.18
C GLY A 20 -13.28 -5.43 0.77
N PHE A 21 -13.71 -4.48 1.62
CA PHE A 21 -14.94 -4.66 2.40
C PHE A 21 -16.20 -4.76 1.52
N ARG A 22 -16.24 -3.99 0.43
CA ARG A 22 -17.35 -4.00 -0.55
C ARG A 22 -17.35 -5.22 -1.48
N ALA A 23 -16.21 -5.87 -1.69
CA ALA A 23 -16.08 -7.02 -2.57
C ALA A 23 -16.91 -8.21 -2.06
N LYS A 24 -17.84 -8.72 -2.88
CA LYS A 24 -18.72 -9.83 -2.48
C LYS A 24 -18.07 -11.19 -2.69
N GLU A 25 -17.19 -11.30 -3.68
CA GLU A 25 -16.55 -12.55 -4.09
C GLU A 25 -15.05 -12.57 -3.81
N ARG A 26 -14.51 -13.76 -3.51
CA ARG A 26 -13.07 -13.96 -3.35
C ARG A 26 -12.26 -13.54 -4.57
N LYS A 27 -12.79 -13.75 -5.79
CA LYS A 27 -12.12 -13.36 -7.03
C LYS A 27 -11.96 -11.84 -7.14
N GLN A 28 -12.99 -11.09 -6.76
CA GLN A 28 -12.92 -9.63 -6.67
C GLN A 28 -11.92 -9.18 -5.59
N LEU A 29 -11.92 -9.85 -4.42
CA LEU A 29 -10.98 -9.53 -3.34
C LEU A 29 -9.51 -9.73 -3.76
N ASN A 30 -9.21 -10.80 -4.50
CA ASN A 30 -7.87 -11.02 -5.04
C ASN A 30 -7.49 -9.97 -6.09
N SER A 31 -8.43 -9.56 -6.94
CA SER A 31 -8.19 -8.50 -7.92
C SER A 31 -7.90 -7.15 -7.24
N ILE A 32 -8.65 -6.80 -6.19
CA ILE A 32 -8.44 -5.58 -5.40
C ILE A 32 -7.08 -5.62 -4.67
N GLY A 33 -6.71 -6.76 -4.09
CA GLY A 33 -5.40 -6.94 -3.47
C GLY A 33 -4.24 -6.82 -4.47
N LEU A 34 -4.41 -7.31 -5.70
CA LEU A 34 -3.42 -7.13 -6.75
C LEU A 34 -3.32 -5.67 -7.19
N GLN A 35 -4.46 -4.98 -7.33
CA GLN A 35 -4.51 -3.56 -7.66
C GLN A 35 -3.84 -2.70 -6.57
N SER A 36 -4.08 -2.99 -5.28
CA SER A 36 -3.41 -2.27 -4.20
C SER A 36 -1.90 -2.50 -4.19
N ALA A 37 -1.43 -3.72 -4.46
CA ALA A 37 -0.01 -4.01 -4.62
C ALA A 37 0.63 -3.20 -5.77
N VAL A 38 -0.04 -3.10 -6.93
CA VAL A 38 0.43 -2.29 -8.06
C VAL A 38 0.47 -0.80 -7.70
N MET A 39 -0.58 -0.29 -7.03
CA MET A 39 -0.60 1.09 -6.54
C MET A 39 0.52 1.37 -5.53
N GLN A 40 0.90 0.39 -4.72
CA GLN A 40 2.02 0.48 -3.79
C GLN A 40 3.36 0.69 -4.51
N ILE A 41 3.60 -0.09 -5.58
CA ILE A 41 4.81 0.02 -6.41
C ILE A 41 4.86 1.40 -7.07
N ILE A 42 3.75 1.84 -7.68
CA ILE A 42 3.66 3.15 -8.34
C ILE A 42 3.88 4.27 -7.32
N GLY A 43 3.23 4.23 -6.16
CA GLY A 43 3.41 5.24 -5.11
C GLY A 43 4.83 5.32 -4.58
N THR A 44 5.55 4.19 -4.54
CA THR A 44 6.95 4.14 -4.13
C THR A 44 7.88 4.76 -5.16
N VAL A 45 7.67 4.47 -6.45
CA VAL A 45 8.42 5.08 -7.56
C VAL A 45 8.21 6.58 -7.58
N VAL A 46 6.96 7.04 -7.46
CA VAL A 46 6.63 8.48 -7.39
C VAL A 46 7.27 9.13 -6.17
N GLY A 47 7.19 8.50 -5.00
CA GLY A 47 7.83 9.00 -3.78
C GLY A 47 9.34 9.13 -3.92
N TRP A 48 9.99 8.17 -4.56
CA TRP A 48 11.42 8.20 -4.84
C TRP A 48 11.82 9.35 -5.78
N ILE A 49 11.08 9.56 -6.87
CA ILE A 49 11.31 10.66 -7.81
C ILE A 49 11.18 12.01 -7.10
N LEU A 50 10.11 12.20 -6.30
CA LEU A 50 9.88 13.44 -5.55
C LEU A 50 10.99 13.70 -4.53
N PHE A 51 11.44 12.68 -3.81
CA PHE A 51 12.54 12.84 -2.84
C PHE A 51 13.88 13.17 -3.50
N ASN A 52 14.14 12.63 -4.69
CA ASN A 52 15.35 12.91 -5.44
C ASN A 52 15.37 14.36 -5.97
N GLN A 53 14.21 14.91 -6.33
CA GLN A 53 14.08 16.31 -6.77
C GLN A 53 14.24 17.33 -5.62
N ILE A 54 13.93 16.94 -4.38
CA ILE A 54 13.97 17.84 -3.21
C ILE A 54 15.40 17.97 -2.63
N GLY A 55 16.39 17.28 -3.20
CA GLY A 55 17.80 17.41 -2.80
C GLY A 55 18.13 16.80 -1.43
N SER A 56 17.28 15.92 -0.93
CA SER A 56 17.50 15.21 0.34
C SER A 56 18.66 14.20 0.23
N ASP A 57 19.38 13.97 1.34
CA ASP A 57 20.48 13.00 1.39
C ASP A 57 20.04 11.61 0.92
N PHE A 58 20.74 11.04 -0.07
CA PHE A 58 20.39 9.77 -0.71
C PHE A 58 20.21 8.61 0.29
N LYS A 59 21.11 8.51 1.29
CA LYS A 59 21.03 7.51 2.35
C LYS A 59 19.74 7.61 3.14
N THR A 60 19.35 8.83 3.50
CA THR A 60 18.14 9.15 4.25
C THR A 60 16.92 8.76 3.42
N ILE A 61 16.86 9.16 2.14
CA ILE A 61 15.74 8.83 1.25
C ILE A 61 15.55 7.33 1.11
N VAL A 62 16.61 6.57 0.86
CA VAL A 62 16.53 5.13 0.64
C VAL A 62 16.06 4.41 1.90
N ILE A 63 16.61 4.76 3.07
CA ILE A 63 16.22 4.15 4.35
C ILE A 63 14.76 4.46 4.67
N TYR A 64 14.33 5.72 4.60
CA TYR A 64 12.95 6.10 4.93
C TYR A 64 11.93 5.56 3.92
N THR A 65 12.23 5.63 2.63
CA THR A 65 11.33 5.12 1.57
C THR A 65 11.24 3.60 1.66
N GLY A 66 12.36 2.89 1.86
CA GLY A 66 12.38 1.44 2.03
C GLY A 66 11.63 0.98 3.27
N PHE A 67 11.83 1.64 4.42
CA PHE A 67 11.12 1.29 5.65
C PHE A 67 9.62 1.55 5.53
N THR A 68 9.23 2.70 4.96
CA THR A 68 7.81 3.04 4.75
C THR A 68 7.15 2.09 3.74
N PHE A 69 7.88 1.67 2.70
CA PHE A 69 7.42 0.68 1.74
C PHE A 69 7.16 -0.68 2.40
N LEU A 70 8.10 -1.18 3.21
CA LEU A 70 7.94 -2.43 3.94
C LEU A 70 6.74 -2.39 4.88
N LEU A 71 6.56 -1.30 5.64
CA LEU A 71 5.40 -1.12 6.51
C LEU A 71 4.09 -1.12 5.74
N CYS A 72 4.05 -0.48 4.56
CA CYS A 72 2.83 -0.44 3.75
C CYS A 72 2.52 -1.78 3.10
N ILE A 73 3.52 -2.52 2.60
CA ILE A 73 3.32 -3.89 2.12
C ILE A 73 2.80 -4.78 3.24
N GLY A 74 3.41 -4.71 4.43
CA GLY A 74 2.94 -5.45 5.60
C GLY A 74 1.48 -5.13 5.92
N SER A 75 1.10 -3.86 5.83
CA SER A 75 -0.28 -3.39 6.04
C SER A 75 -1.24 -3.93 4.97
N VAL A 76 -0.87 -3.88 3.68
CA VAL A 76 -1.64 -4.44 2.55
C VAL A 76 -1.87 -5.94 2.72
N LEU A 77 -0.83 -6.68 3.08
CA LEU A 77 -0.93 -8.13 3.31
C LEU A 77 -1.80 -8.45 4.53
N MET A 78 -1.62 -7.71 5.62
CA MET A 78 -2.44 -7.86 6.82
C MET A 78 -3.92 -7.58 6.53
N VAL A 79 -4.22 -6.48 5.82
CA VAL A 79 -5.59 -6.15 5.39
C VAL A 79 -6.15 -7.25 4.48
N GLN A 80 -5.37 -7.76 3.52
CA GLN A 80 -5.80 -8.86 2.66
C GLN A 80 -6.15 -10.11 3.47
N HIS A 81 -5.31 -10.45 4.45
CA HIS A 81 -5.50 -11.62 5.29
C HIS A 81 -6.76 -11.50 6.15
N ILE A 82 -6.99 -10.34 6.76
CA ILE A 82 -8.20 -10.04 7.54
C ILE A 82 -9.44 -10.16 6.65
N LEU A 83 -9.44 -9.52 5.48
CA LEU A 83 -10.57 -9.54 4.55
C LEU A 83 -10.87 -10.96 4.05
N LEU A 84 -9.84 -11.77 3.80
CA LEU A 84 -10.00 -13.18 3.41
C LEU A 84 -10.61 -14.01 4.54
N ILE A 85 -10.14 -13.86 5.78
CA ILE A 85 -10.69 -14.56 6.96
C ILE A 85 -12.18 -14.21 7.14
N ILE A 86 -12.52 -12.92 7.15
CA ILE A 86 -13.90 -12.45 7.30
C ILE A 86 -14.80 -13.05 6.22
N ARG A 87 -14.32 -13.10 4.96
CA ARG A 87 -15.10 -13.66 3.86
C ARG A 87 -15.26 -15.17 3.96
N ASN A 88 -14.29 -15.86 4.55
CA ASN A 88 -14.33 -17.30 4.72
C ASN A 88 -15.26 -17.75 5.85
N GLN A 89 -15.42 -16.93 6.88
CA GLN A 89 -16.34 -17.15 7.99
C GLN A 89 -17.81 -16.85 7.62
N LYS A 90 -18.06 -16.16 6.50
CA LYS A 90 -19.40 -15.84 5.99
C LYS A 90 -19.96 -16.84 4.96
N LYS A 91 -19.18 -17.87 4.60
CA LYS A 91 -19.61 -18.99 3.76
C LYS A 91 -20.00 -20.15 4.65
#